data_AF-A0A538F0X2-F1
#
_entry.id   AF-A0A538F0X2-F1
#
_cell.length_a   1.000
_cell.length_b   1.000
_cell.length_c   1.000
_cell.angle_alpha   90.00
_cell.angle_beta   90.00
_cell.angle_gamma   90.00
#
_symmetry.space_group_name_H-M   'P 1'
#
loop_
_entity.id
_entity.type
_entity.pdbx_description
1 polymer ?
#
loop_
_entity_poly.entity_id
_entity_poly.type
_entity_poly.pdbx_seq_one_letter_code
_entity_poly.pdbx_strand_id
1 'polypeptide(L)'
;MENRSFDSYFGTYPGADGLPRRDGRFTACSPDPLTHRCFYPYHDTSDRNTGGPHEHLDAIRDINGGKMDGFMREARRGLVRGCMASPDMPLCSLGAAHPDVMGYHDWHEIPNYWAYARHFVLQDHMFQQDTSWSLPQHLFMVSEWS
;
A
#
# COMPACT_ATOMS: atom_id res chain seq x y z
N MET A 1 -9.45 6.03 8.09
CA MET A 1 -8.09 5.60 7.68
C MET A 1 -7.85 6.17 6.30
N GLU A 2 -6.61 6.52 5.97
CA GLU A 2 -6.26 7.16 4.71
C GLU A 2 -4.91 6.60 4.24
N ASN A 3 -4.76 6.39 2.92
CA ASN A 3 -3.52 5.94 2.27
C ASN A 3 -2.91 4.64 2.83
N ARG A 4 -3.74 3.65 3.19
CA ARG A 4 -3.28 2.32 3.63
C ARG A 4 -4.03 1.23 2.90
N SER A 5 -3.28 0.34 2.25
CA SER A 5 -3.84 -0.87 1.65
C SER A 5 -4.23 -1.89 2.72
N PHE A 6 -5.11 -2.82 2.36
CA PHE A 6 -5.46 -3.94 3.23
C PHE A 6 -4.20 -4.70 3.67
N ASP A 7 -3.31 -5.05 2.74
CA ASP A 7 -2.11 -5.82 3.04
C ASP A 7 -1.11 -5.09 3.94
N SER A 8 -1.11 -3.76 3.93
CA SER A 8 -0.27 -2.96 4.85
C SER A 8 -0.66 -3.17 6.31
N TYR A 9 -1.94 -3.40 6.62
CA TYR A 9 -2.42 -3.52 8.01
C TYR A 9 -2.84 -4.94 8.40
N PHE A 10 -3.37 -5.71 7.44
CA PHE A 10 -4.01 -6.99 7.68
C PHE A 10 -3.51 -8.09 6.75
N GLY A 11 -2.49 -7.83 5.91
CA GLY A 11 -1.95 -8.83 4.98
C GLY A 11 -1.38 -10.07 5.67
N THR A 12 -1.14 -10.00 6.98
CA THR A 12 -0.65 -11.11 7.80
C THR A 12 -1.66 -11.54 8.88
N TYR A 13 -2.87 -10.97 8.86
CA TYR A 13 -3.92 -11.26 9.82
C TYR A 13 -4.39 -12.72 9.66
N PRO A 14 -4.52 -13.49 10.76
CA PRO A 14 -4.94 -14.89 10.67
C PRO A 14 -6.32 -15.05 10.02
N GLY A 15 -6.39 -15.83 8.95
CA GLY A 15 -7.63 -16.15 8.25
C GLY A 15 -8.03 -15.18 7.14
N ALA A 16 -7.29 -14.08 6.93
CA ALA A 16 -7.42 -13.26 5.72
C ALA A 16 -6.72 -13.95 4.53
N ASP A 17 -7.20 -13.69 3.31
CA ASP A 17 -6.49 -14.11 2.09
C ASP A 17 -5.08 -13.49 2.03
N GLY A 18 -5.00 -12.17 2.23
CA GLY A 18 -3.79 -11.42 2.54
C GLY A 18 -2.58 -11.64 1.62
N LEU A 19 -1.39 -11.43 2.19
CA LEU A 19 -0.12 -11.57 1.50
C LEU A 19 0.23 -13.05 1.30
N PRO A 20 0.49 -13.50 0.06
CA PRO A 20 0.63 -14.92 -0.24
C PRO A 20 1.91 -15.51 0.37
N ARG A 21 1.74 -16.65 1.05
CA ARG A 21 2.80 -17.33 1.79
C ARG A 21 2.82 -18.84 1.50
N ARG A 22 4.02 -19.41 1.52
CA ARG A 22 4.27 -20.86 1.48
C ARG A 22 5.38 -21.19 2.47
N ASP A 23 5.14 -22.16 3.35
CA ASP A 23 6.10 -22.60 4.37
C ASP A 23 6.64 -21.44 5.24
N GLY A 24 5.75 -20.53 5.62
CA GLY A 24 6.07 -19.35 6.44
C GLY A 24 6.81 -18.23 5.70
N ARG A 25 7.03 -18.35 4.38
CA ARG A 25 7.73 -17.37 3.56
C ARG A 25 6.81 -16.74 2.53
N PHE A 26 6.98 -15.44 2.27
CA PHE A 26 6.25 -14.76 1.20
C PHE A 26 6.66 -15.30 -0.17
N THR A 27 5.67 -15.51 -1.04
CA THR A 27 5.88 -16.04 -2.40
C THR A 27 5.78 -14.97 -3.48
N ALA A 28 5.18 -13.82 -3.18
CA ALA A 28 5.14 -12.66 -4.05
C ALA A 28 6.16 -11.61 -3.60
N CYS A 29 6.73 -10.89 -4.58
CA CYS A 29 7.67 -9.81 -4.36
C CYS A 29 7.57 -8.80 -5.51
N SER A 30 7.97 -7.56 -5.25
CA SER A 30 8.04 -6.52 -6.28
C SER A 30 9.51 -6.30 -6.70
N PRO A 31 9.86 -6.45 -7.99
CA PRO A 31 11.19 -6.16 -8.49
C PRO A 31 11.52 -4.67 -8.41
N ASP A 32 12.66 -4.34 -7.81
CA ASP A 32 13.19 -2.98 -7.76
C ASP A 32 14.16 -2.74 -8.94
N PRO A 33 13.85 -1.83 -9.87
CA PRO A 33 14.69 -1.56 -11.03
C PRO A 33 16.04 -0.93 -10.66
N LEU A 34 16.16 -0.31 -9.48
CA LEU A 34 17.42 0.32 -9.05
C LEU A 34 18.43 -0.71 -8.53
N THR A 35 17.97 -1.66 -7.71
CA THR A 35 18.83 -2.65 -7.06
C THR A 35 18.90 -3.97 -7.83
N HIS A 36 18.04 -4.16 -8.84
CA HIS A 36 17.85 -5.42 -9.57
C HIS A 36 17.51 -6.61 -8.65
N ARG A 37 16.90 -6.34 -7.50
CA ARG A 37 16.47 -7.35 -6.52
C ARG A 37 14.96 -7.37 -6.42
N CYS A 38 14.41 -8.52 -6.03
CA CYS A 38 13.02 -8.59 -5.62
C CYS A 38 12.88 -8.21 -4.15
N PHE A 39 12.02 -7.25 -3.86
CA PHE A 39 11.65 -6.87 -2.50
C PHE A 39 10.41 -7.64 -2.09
N TYR A 40 10.59 -8.50 -1.09
CA TYR A 40 9.49 -9.24 -0.48
C TYR A 40 8.83 -8.36 0.59
N PRO A 41 7.56 -8.62 0.91
CA PRO A 41 6.93 -7.99 2.06
C PRO A 41 7.77 -8.19 3.33
N TYR A 42 7.87 -7.15 4.15
CA TYR A 42 8.64 -7.17 5.40
C TYR A 42 7.87 -6.49 6.51
N HIS A 43 8.11 -6.93 7.75
CA HIS A 43 7.49 -6.30 8.92
C HIS A 43 8.16 -4.94 9.14
N ASP A 44 7.37 -3.88 9.01
CA ASP A 44 7.82 -2.51 9.19
C ASP A 44 7.39 -2.02 10.57
N THR A 45 8.36 -1.82 11.47
CA THR A 45 8.10 -1.37 12.84
C THR A 45 8.09 0.16 12.96
N SER A 46 8.15 0.89 11.85
CA SER A 46 8.19 2.35 11.84
C SER A 46 6.80 2.94 12.03
N ASP A 47 6.64 3.85 13.00
CA ASP A 47 5.38 4.59 13.21
C ASP A 47 5.02 5.51 12.03
N ARG A 48 6.01 5.84 11.19
CA ARG A 48 5.85 6.71 10.03
C ARG A 48 6.33 5.98 8.79
N ASN A 49 5.43 5.86 7.82
CA ASN A 49 5.76 5.40 6.47
C ASN A 49 5.49 6.53 5.50
N THR A 50 6.31 6.59 4.47
CA THR A 50 6.27 7.60 3.44
C THR A 50 5.29 7.23 2.33
N GLY A 51 5.15 5.93 2.05
CA GLY A 51 4.29 5.44 0.99
C GLY A 51 4.85 5.74 -0.40
N GLY A 52 4.01 5.45 -1.40
CA GLY A 52 4.29 5.70 -2.80
C GLY A 52 3.33 6.74 -3.40
N PRO A 53 3.57 7.11 -4.67
CA PRO A 53 2.60 7.90 -5.41
C PRO A 53 1.31 7.09 -5.59
N HIS A 54 0.19 7.79 -5.68
CA HIS A 54 -1.15 7.20 -5.60
C HIS A 54 -2.14 7.92 -6.54
N GLU A 55 -1.67 8.33 -7.72
CA GLU A 55 -2.57 8.66 -8.83
C GLU A 55 -3.14 7.39 -9.47
N HIS A 56 -4.18 7.57 -10.27
CA HIS A 56 -4.78 6.52 -11.07
C HIS A 56 -3.79 5.76 -11.96
N LEU A 57 -2.88 6.49 -12.61
CA LEU A 57 -1.87 5.88 -13.46
C LEU A 57 -0.86 5.06 -12.65
N ASP A 58 -0.58 5.45 -11.40
CA ASP A 58 0.32 4.70 -10.52
C ASP A 58 -0.34 3.40 -10.09
N ALA A 59 -1.61 3.43 -9.71
CA ALA A 59 -2.38 2.21 -9.39
C ALA A 59 -2.39 1.20 -10.56
N ILE A 60 -2.63 1.66 -11.80
CA ILE A 60 -2.57 0.81 -12.99
C ILE A 60 -1.19 0.17 -13.16
N ARG A 61 -0.13 0.96 -12.94
CA ARG A 61 1.25 0.51 -13.11
C ARG A 61 1.69 -0.43 -11.99
N ASP A 62 1.21 -0.23 -10.78
CA ASP A 62 1.44 -1.11 -9.63
C ASP A 62 0.80 -2.48 -9.87
N ILE A 63 -0.45 -2.49 -10.35
CA ILE A 63 -1.20 -3.70 -10.74
C ILE A 63 -0.49 -4.45 -11.88
N ASN A 64 0.15 -3.71 -12.79
CA ASN A 64 0.95 -4.24 -13.91
C ASN A 64 0.23 -5.36 -14.69
N GLY A 65 -1.00 -5.09 -15.13
CA GLY A 65 -1.81 -6.07 -15.87
C GLY A 65 -2.16 -7.33 -15.07
N GLY A 66 -2.30 -7.21 -13.74
CA GLY A 66 -2.66 -8.29 -12.82
C GLY A 66 -1.47 -9.05 -12.24
N LYS A 67 -0.23 -8.66 -12.56
CA LYS A 67 0.98 -9.27 -11.99
C LYS A 67 1.29 -8.81 -10.58
N MET A 68 0.79 -7.64 -10.18
CA MET A 68 0.97 -7.06 -8.84
C MET A 68 2.44 -6.90 -8.43
N ASP A 69 3.30 -6.53 -9.37
CA ASP A 69 4.75 -6.44 -9.18
C ASP A 69 5.30 -5.04 -9.52
N GLY A 70 4.45 -4.03 -9.75
CA GLY A 70 4.86 -2.68 -10.13
C GLY A 70 5.28 -1.75 -8.98
N PHE A 71 4.92 -2.07 -7.75
CA PHE A 71 5.02 -1.20 -6.56
C PHE A 71 6.37 -0.53 -6.35
N MET A 72 7.48 -1.30 -6.37
CA MET A 72 8.80 -0.72 -6.18
C MET A 72 9.17 0.23 -7.31
N ARG A 73 8.83 -0.09 -8.56
CA ARG A 73 9.15 0.75 -9.71
C ARG A 73 8.42 2.10 -9.65
N GLU A 74 7.14 2.13 -9.28
CA GLU A 74 6.40 3.39 -9.18
C GLU A 74 6.83 4.19 -7.95
N ALA A 75 7.11 3.53 -6.81
CA ALA A 75 7.64 4.21 -5.64
C ALA A 75 8.98 4.94 -5.93
N ARG A 76 9.85 4.36 -6.79
CA ARG A 76 11.09 5.00 -7.27
C ARG A 76 10.86 6.20 -8.19
N ARG A 77 9.72 6.27 -8.87
CA ARG A 77 9.37 7.31 -9.85
C ARG A 77 8.67 8.52 -9.24
N GLY A 78 8.09 8.36 -8.04
CA GLY A 78 7.36 9.42 -7.37
C GLY A 78 8.22 10.67 -7.14
N LEU A 79 7.55 11.82 -7.09
CA LEU A 79 8.20 13.11 -6.95
C LEU A 79 8.70 13.30 -5.51
N VAL A 80 9.93 13.81 -5.37
CA VAL A 80 10.51 14.20 -4.08
C VAL A 80 10.57 15.72 -3.95
N ARG A 81 11.17 16.41 -4.93
CA ARG A 81 11.42 17.87 -4.85
C ARG A 81 10.14 18.70 -4.94
N GLY A 82 9.22 18.35 -5.86
CA GLY A 82 7.93 19.05 -5.98
C GLY A 82 7.08 18.92 -4.72
N CYS A 83 7.20 17.79 -4.02
CA CYS A 83 6.44 17.49 -2.82
C CYS A 83 6.85 18.28 -1.59
N MET A 84 8.06 18.85 -1.57
CA MET A 84 8.44 19.79 -0.52
C MET A 84 7.63 21.10 -0.61
N ALA A 85 7.20 21.49 -1.81
CA ALA A 85 6.37 22.68 -2.03
C ALA A 85 4.86 22.37 -2.05
N SER A 86 4.49 21.13 -2.35
CA SER A 86 3.09 20.69 -2.42
C SER A 86 2.98 19.24 -1.93
N PRO A 87 2.98 19.01 -0.60
CA PRO A 87 3.08 17.67 -0.04
C PRO A 87 1.84 16.80 -0.28
N ASP A 88 0.68 17.42 -0.52
CA ASP A 88 -0.59 16.73 -0.73
C ASP A 88 -0.80 16.29 -2.19
N MET A 89 0.21 16.46 -3.07
CA MET A 89 0.11 15.98 -4.44
C MET A 89 0.15 14.44 -4.48
N PRO A 90 -0.74 13.80 -5.26
CA PRO A 90 -0.82 12.34 -5.30
C PRO A 90 0.43 11.68 -5.90
N LEU A 91 1.22 12.40 -6.70
CA LEU A 91 2.50 11.94 -7.25
C LEU A 91 3.64 11.85 -6.22
N CYS A 92 3.39 12.20 -4.95
CA CYS A 92 4.44 12.29 -3.96
C CYS A 92 4.95 10.93 -3.47
N SER A 93 6.28 10.82 -3.40
CA SER A 93 7.01 9.71 -2.79
C SER A 93 8.28 10.25 -2.16
N LEU A 94 8.17 10.82 -0.95
CA LEU A 94 9.34 11.39 -0.24
C LEU A 94 10.40 10.31 0.08
N GLY A 95 10.02 9.04 -0.01
CA GLY A 95 10.83 7.85 0.23
C GLY A 95 11.37 7.23 -1.05
N ALA A 96 11.30 7.88 -2.22
CA ALA A 96 11.73 7.27 -3.49
C ALA A 96 13.17 6.71 -3.48
N ALA A 97 14.08 7.28 -2.65
CA ALA A 97 15.44 6.76 -2.47
C ALA A 97 15.49 5.48 -1.60
N HIS A 98 14.55 5.30 -0.68
CA HIS A 98 14.41 4.13 0.18
C HIS A 98 12.91 3.79 0.38
N PRO A 99 12.23 3.22 -0.65
CA PRO A 99 10.79 2.96 -0.59
C PRO A 99 10.42 1.98 0.52
N ASP A 100 9.29 2.24 1.16
CA ASP A 100 8.69 1.41 2.20
C ASP A 100 7.36 0.76 1.78
N VAL A 101 7.05 0.79 0.47
CA VAL A 101 5.79 0.30 -0.10
C VAL A 101 5.55 -1.21 0.05
N MET A 102 6.59 -1.97 0.42
CA MET A 102 6.49 -3.41 0.72
C MET A 102 6.39 -3.70 2.23
N GLY A 103 6.34 -2.66 3.07
CA GLY A 103 6.19 -2.80 4.51
C GLY A 103 4.76 -3.18 4.92
N TYR A 104 4.63 -4.11 5.85
CA TYR A 104 3.37 -4.40 6.54
C TYR A 104 3.52 -4.22 8.04
N HIS A 105 2.41 -3.87 8.68
CA HIS A 105 2.23 -3.83 10.13
C HIS A 105 1.52 -5.08 10.62
N ASP A 106 1.70 -5.41 11.89
CA ASP A 106 0.86 -6.40 12.55
C ASP A 106 0.30 -5.84 13.88
N TRP A 107 -0.22 -6.70 14.74
CA TRP A 107 -0.81 -6.28 16.01
C TRP A 107 0.16 -5.53 16.93
N HIS A 108 1.48 -5.63 16.75
CA HIS A 108 2.46 -4.93 17.57
C HIS A 108 2.38 -3.42 17.35
N GLU A 109 2.21 -2.96 16.10
CA GLU A 109 2.15 -1.54 15.76
C GLU A 109 0.71 -0.99 15.77
N ILE A 110 -0.27 -1.82 15.39
CA ILE A 110 -1.68 -1.41 15.26
C ILE A 110 -2.63 -2.28 16.11
N PRO A 111 -2.41 -2.40 17.43
CA PRO A 111 -3.13 -3.32 18.30
C PRO A 111 -4.64 -3.07 18.34
N ASN A 112 -5.08 -1.82 18.24
CA ASN A 112 -6.50 -1.46 18.25
C ASN A 112 -7.22 -1.97 17.00
N TYR A 113 -6.62 -1.85 15.82
CA TYR A 113 -7.21 -2.31 14.56
C TYR A 113 -7.30 -3.84 14.52
N TRP A 114 -6.26 -4.53 14.98
CA TRP A 114 -6.29 -5.99 15.12
C TRP A 114 -7.27 -6.45 16.20
N ALA A 115 -7.47 -5.68 17.28
CA ALA A 115 -8.52 -5.96 18.25
C ALA A 115 -9.92 -5.85 17.62
N TYR A 116 -10.19 -4.82 16.82
CA TYR A 116 -11.47 -4.71 16.12
C TYR A 116 -11.69 -5.87 15.14
N ALA A 117 -10.68 -6.24 14.36
CA ALA A 117 -10.77 -7.38 13.46
C ALA A 117 -11.03 -8.73 14.18
N ARG A 118 -10.59 -8.86 15.44
CA ARG A 118 -10.86 -10.05 16.27
C ARG A 118 -12.27 -10.08 16.86
N HIS A 119 -12.84 -8.90 17.15
CA HIS A 119 -14.13 -8.79 17.84
C HIS A 119 -15.30 -8.55 16.88
N PHE A 120 -15.02 -8.17 15.64
CA PHE A 120 -16.00 -7.81 14.62
C PHE A 120 -15.64 -8.45 13.27
N VAL A 121 -16.33 -8.01 12.21
CA VAL A 121 -16.09 -8.48 10.85
C VAL A 121 -14.91 -7.72 10.23
N LEU A 122 -13.96 -8.46 9.67
CA LEU A 122 -12.93 -7.95 8.78
C LEU A 122 -13.35 -8.27 7.34
N GLN A 123 -13.52 -7.24 6.49
CA GLN A 123 -13.81 -7.43 5.07
C GLN A 123 -12.48 -7.47 4.29
N ASP A 124 -12.05 -8.65 3.86
CA ASP A 124 -10.80 -8.86 3.12
C ASP A 124 -10.96 -8.86 1.59
N HIS A 125 -12.20 -8.73 1.10
CA HIS A 125 -12.52 -8.49 -0.33
C HIS A 125 -13.23 -7.15 -0.56
N MET A 126 -12.90 -6.13 0.23
CA MET A 126 -13.36 -4.76 0.01
C MET A 126 -12.32 -3.97 -0.78
N PHE A 127 -12.73 -3.43 -1.92
CA PHE A 127 -11.88 -2.62 -2.79
C PHE A 127 -12.35 -1.16 -2.80
N GLN A 128 -11.42 -0.25 -3.05
CA GLN A 128 -11.73 1.15 -3.33
C GLN A 128 -12.64 1.24 -4.58
N GLN A 129 -13.56 2.20 -4.60
CA GLN A 129 -14.53 2.34 -5.69
C GLN A 129 -13.87 2.86 -6.97
N ASP A 130 -12.86 3.70 -6.81
CA ASP A 130 -11.99 4.16 -7.87
C ASP A 130 -10.52 3.81 -7.59
N THR A 131 -9.68 3.95 -8.61
CA THR A 131 -8.23 3.77 -8.49
C THR A 131 -7.63 5.16 -8.46
N SER A 132 -7.82 5.92 -7.39
CA SER A 132 -7.35 7.31 -7.32
C SER A 132 -7.01 7.74 -5.90
N TRP A 133 -6.62 9.00 -5.72
CA TRP A 133 -6.26 9.58 -4.43
C TRP A 133 -7.49 10.01 -3.62
N SER A 134 -7.24 10.57 -2.44
CA SER A 134 -8.26 10.84 -1.43
C SER A 134 -9.46 11.66 -1.91
N LEU A 135 -9.25 12.68 -2.75
CA LEU A 135 -10.34 13.58 -3.16
C LEU A 135 -11.41 12.85 -4.00
N PRO A 136 -11.08 12.20 -5.13
CA PRO A 136 -12.03 11.37 -5.87
C PRO A 136 -12.71 10.29 -5.00
N GLN A 137 -11.94 9.58 -4.19
CA GLN A 137 -12.50 8.53 -3.33
C GLN A 137 -13.47 9.07 -2.28
N HIS A 138 -13.19 10.23 -1.70
CA HIS A 138 -14.09 10.87 -0.74
C HIS A 138 -15.38 11.35 -1.39
N LEU A 139 -15.34 11.79 -2.65
CA LEU A 139 -16.55 12.09 -3.42
C LEU A 139 -17.34 10.80 -3.65
N PHE A 140 -16.72 9.72 -4.13
CA PHE A 140 -17.38 8.43 -4.32
C PHE A 140 -18.09 7.92 -3.07
N MET A 141 -17.50 8.07 -1.88
CA MET A 141 -18.12 7.62 -0.62
C MET A 141 -19.47 8.29 -0.31
N VAL A 142 -19.70 9.51 -0.78
CA VAL A 142 -20.92 10.28 -0.47
C VAL A 142 -21.87 10.42 -1.66
N SER A 143 -21.37 10.24 -2.88
CA SER A 143 -22.15 10.43 -4.10
C SER A 143 -22.31 9.17 -4.93
N GLU A 144 -21.40 8.20 -4.83
CA GLU A 144 -21.17 7.11 -5.78
C GLU A 144 -20.66 7.57 -7.18
N TRP A 145 -20.10 8.78 -7.29
CA TRP A 145 -19.56 9.36 -8.54
C TRP A 145 -18.38 10.31 -8.27
N SER A 146 -17.29 10.22 -9.05
CA SER A 146 -16.18 11.19 -9.05
C SER A 146 -15.45 11.26 -10.38
#